data_AF-A0A8T7ARP6-F1
#
_entry.id   AF-A0A8T7ARP6-F1
#
_cell.length_a   1.000
_cell.length_b   1.000
_cell.length_c   1.000
_cell.angle_alpha   90.00
_cell.angle_beta   90.00
_cell.angle_gamma   90.00
#
_symmetry.space_group_name_H-M   'P 1'
#
loop_
_entity.id
_entity.type
_entity.pdbx_description
1 polymer ?
#
loop_
_entity_poly.entity_id
_entity_poly.type
_entity_poly.pdbx_seq_one_letter_code
_entity_poly.pdbx_strand_id
1 'polypeptide(L)'
;MEGLYERVAAERRRLRQVRMALTAATDHGAEGAADWVPFYVAIGDYFEAAMDRLHEQDIRMGDMLREKADMDKPENIKALEELDERLSGNQEHLGRMLAARDALRADGAAALEQFETAGGDYAAFIVANMGHHPGTADMAGELFSTADWEHMTLASDSALEREAQLHAAVFAAAPEALDLSMD
;
A
#
# COMPACT_ATOMS: atom_id res chain seq x y z
N MET A 1 -21.34 8.66 -8.58
CA MET A 1 -20.01 8.59 -9.21
C MET A 1 -19.04 9.64 -8.67
N GLU A 2 -19.35 10.93 -8.71
CA GLU A 2 -18.41 12.02 -8.34
C GLU A 2 -17.77 11.88 -6.94
N GLY A 3 -18.53 11.47 -5.91
CA GLY A 3 -18.00 11.26 -4.56
C GLY A 3 -17.10 10.02 -4.37
N LEU A 4 -17.27 8.95 -5.17
CA LEU A 4 -16.42 7.75 -5.06
C LEU A 4 -15.04 8.02 -5.67
N TYR A 5 -15.00 8.69 -6.82
CA TYR A 5 -13.76 9.07 -7.48
C TYR A 5 -12.91 9.99 -6.61
N GLU A 6 -13.52 10.98 -5.97
CA GLU A 6 -12.82 11.90 -5.07
C GLU A 6 -12.23 11.17 -3.86
N ARG A 7 -12.98 10.24 -3.26
CA ARG A 7 -12.53 9.42 -2.13
C ARG A 7 -11.33 8.55 -2.51
N VAL A 8 -11.42 7.80 -3.62
CA VAL A 8 -10.33 6.95 -4.10
C VAL A 8 -9.09 7.79 -4.47
N ALA A 9 -9.28 8.95 -5.09
CA ALA A 9 -8.18 9.85 -5.40
C ALA A 9 -7.50 10.39 -4.14
N ALA A 10 -8.27 10.69 -3.08
CA ALA A 10 -7.72 11.14 -1.80
C ALA A 10 -6.91 10.04 -1.10
N GLU A 11 -7.39 8.80 -1.09
CA GLU A 11 -6.64 7.66 -0.55
C GLU A 11 -5.33 7.44 -1.31
N ARG A 12 -5.36 7.46 -2.65
CA ARG A 12 -4.15 7.31 -3.47
C ARG A 12 -3.11 8.40 -3.18
N ARG A 13 -3.56 9.63 -2.95
CA ARG A 13 -2.66 10.73 -2.53
C ARG A 13 -2.04 10.44 -1.17
N ARG A 14 -2.82 10.05 -0.17
CA ARG A 14 -2.32 9.73 1.18
C ARG A 14 -1.36 8.55 1.18
N LEU A 15 -1.67 7.50 0.42
CA LEU A 15 -0.79 6.35 0.27
C LEU A 15 0.55 6.74 -0.34
N ARG A 16 0.52 7.56 -1.40
CA ARG A 16 1.74 8.09 -2.02
C ARG A 16 2.56 8.90 -1.02
N GLN A 17 1.92 9.75 -0.22
CA GLN A 17 2.57 10.58 0.79
C GLN A 17 3.27 9.74 1.86
N VAL A 18 2.59 8.72 2.42
CA VAL A 18 3.19 7.84 3.43
C VAL A 18 4.31 7.00 2.85
N ARG A 19 4.18 6.51 1.60
CA ARG A 19 5.28 5.83 0.90
C ARG A 19 6.50 6.75 0.72
N MET A 20 6.30 8.01 0.31
CA MET A 20 7.39 8.98 0.17
C MET A 20 8.06 9.27 1.52
N ALA A 21 7.27 9.41 2.59
CA ALA A 21 7.80 9.58 3.94
C ALA A 21 8.62 8.37 4.40
N LEU A 22 8.15 7.14 4.11
CA LEU A 22 8.91 5.92 4.38
C LEU A 22 10.23 5.89 3.62
N THR A 23 10.22 6.18 2.31
CA THR A 23 11.46 6.25 1.50
C THR A 23 12.44 7.26 2.07
N ALA A 24 12.00 8.50 2.33
CA ALA A 24 12.86 9.54 2.89
C ALA A 24 13.45 9.14 4.25
N ALA A 25 12.65 8.50 5.09
CA ALA A 25 13.06 8.06 6.41
C ALA A 25 14.08 6.93 6.37
N THR A 26 13.87 5.92 5.51
CA THR A 26 14.81 4.80 5.35
C THR A 26 16.10 5.22 4.66
N ASP A 27 16.04 6.23 3.79
CA ASP A 27 17.24 6.82 3.16
C ASP A 27 18.03 7.70 4.15
N HIS A 28 17.34 8.39 5.06
CA HIS A 28 17.97 9.18 6.11
C HIS A 28 18.61 8.29 7.18
N GLY A 29 17.87 7.28 7.66
CA GLY A 29 18.25 6.42 8.77
C GLY A 29 18.13 7.11 10.13
N ALA A 30 17.54 6.43 11.11
CA ALA A 30 17.34 6.94 12.46
C ALA A 30 18.63 6.96 13.29
N GLU A 31 19.69 6.27 12.86
CA GLU A 31 20.97 6.15 13.58
C GLU A 31 20.80 5.75 15.07
N GLY A 32 19.76 4.95 15.38
CA GLY A 32 19.44 4.52 16.74
C GLY A 32 18.65 5.53 17.58
N ALA A 33 18.20 6.65 17.01
CA ALA A 33 17.44 7.68 17.70
C ALA A 33 16.02 7.19 18.05
N ALA A 34 15.74 7.07 19.35
CA ALA A 34 14.53 6.43 19.86
C ALA A 34 13.22 7.18 19.52
N ASP A 35 13.29 8.47 19.21
CA ASP A 35 12.17 9.31 18.79
C ASP A 35 11.65 8.95 17.38
N TRP A 36 12.37 8.12 16.62
CA TRP A 36 11.90 7.57 15.34
C TRP A 36 10.97 6.36 15.49
N VAL A 37 10.99 5.69 16.65
CA VAL A 37 10.19 4.49 16.89
C VAL A 37 8.68 4.75 16.69
N PRO A 38 8.07 5.82 17.28
CA PRO A 38 6.65 6.09 17.07
C PRO A 38 6.29 6.37 15.60
N PHE A 39 7.19 7.01 14.86
CA PHE A 39 7.00 7.31 13.44
C PHE A 39 6.94 6.05 12.58
N TYR A 40 7.93 5.17 12.72
CA TYR A 40 7.95 3.92 11.98
C TYR A 40 6.81 2.97 12.36
N VAL A 41 6.43 2.95 13.65
CA VAL A 41 5.24 2.20 14.08
C VAL A 41 3.98 2.74 13.39
N ALA A 42 3.81 4.07 13.35
CA ALA A 42 2.67 4.70 12.66
C ALA A 42 2.64 4.40 11.16
N ILE A 43 3.80 4.39 10.49
CA ILE A 43 3.91 3.99 9.08
C ILE A 43 3.44 2.54 8.89
N GLY A 44 3.92 1.61 9.73
CA GLY A 44 3.52 0.22 9.66
C GLY A 44 2.01 0.02 9.84
N ASP A 45 1.41 0.74 10.79
CA ASP A 45 -0.04 0.70 11.04
C ASP A 45 -0.86 1.27 9.89
N TYR A 46 -0.37 2.34 9.27
CA TYR A 46 -0.97 2.88 8.06
C TYR A 46 -0.97 1.85 6.92
N PHE A 47 0.18 1.25 6.63
CA PHE A 47 0.32 0.29 5.54
C PHE A 47 -0.48 -0.98 5.77
N GLU A 48 -0.54 -1.51 6.99
CA GLU A 48 -1.41 -2.65 7.33
C GLU A 48 -2.88 -2.35 6.94
N ALA A 49 -3.43 -1.23 7.44
CA ALA A 49 -4.82 -0.88 7.16
C ALA A 49 -5.08 -0.55 5.68
N ALA A 50 -4.16 0.18 5.03
CA ALA A 50 -4.33 0.58 3.64
C ALA A 50 -4.19 -0.61 2.68
N MET A 51 -3.23 -1.51 2.93
CA MET A 51 -2.92 -2.61 2.04
C MET A 51 -3.83 -3.81 2.21
N ASP A 52 -4.34 -4.09 3.41
CA ASP A 52 -5.32 -5.17 3.61
C ASP A 52 -6.52 -5.00 2.67
N ARG A 53 -7.05 -3.77 2.60
CA ARG A 53 -8.19 -3.45 1.75
C ARG A 53 -7.81 -3.43 0.26
N LEU A 54 -6.70 -2.79 -0.11
CA LEU A 54 -6.27 -2.72 -1.51
C LEU A 54 -5.98 -4.12 -2.08
N HIS A 55 -5.39 -4.98 -1.27
CA HIS A 55 -5.15 -6.37 -1.63
C HIS A 55 -6.46 -7.14 -1.82
N GLU A 56 -7.45 -6.95 -0.94
CA GLU A 56 -8.77 -7.55 -1.13
C GLU A 56 -9.47 -7.07 -2.42
N GLN A 57 -9.32 -5.79 -2.76
CA GLN A 57 -9.83 -5.23 -4.02
C GLN A 57 -9.17 -5.88 -5.24
N ASP A 58 -7.85 -6.02 -5.22
CA ASP A 58 -7.10 -6.61 -6.34
C ASP A 58 -7.38 -8.11 -6.50
N ILE A 59 -7.55 -8.87 -5.40
CA ILE A 59 -8.03 -10.27 -5.47
C ILE A 59 -9.39 -10.32 -6.16
N ARG A 60 -10.36 -9.51 -5.70
CA ARG A 60 -11.71 -9.50 -6.28
C ARG A 60 -11.68 -9.12 -7.76
N MET A 61 -10.88 -8.13 -8.12
CA MET A 61 -10.67 -7.76 -9.52
C MET A 61 -10.14 -8.95 -10.33
N GLY A 62 -9.11 -9.64 -9.83
CA GLY A 62 -8.55 -10.83 -10.48
C GLY A 62 -9.57 -11.95 -10.66
N ASP A 63 -10.36 -12.25 -9.63
CA ASP A 63 -11.42 -13.27 -9.68
C ASP A 63 -12.49 -12.92 -10.71
N MET A 64 -12.98 -11.68 -10.69
CA MET A 64 -13.98 -11.20 -11.64
C MET A 64 -13.45 -11.19 -13.08
N LEU A 65 -12.17 -10.86 -13.28
CA LEU A 65 -11.53 -10.93 -14.59
C LEU A 65 -11.42 -12.37 -15.08
N ARG A 66 -11.07 -13.34 -14.23
CA ARG A 66 -11.05 -14.77 -14.58
C ARG A 66 -12.42 -15.29 -15.00
N GLU A 67 -13.49 -14.77 -14.41
CA GLU A 67 -14.86 -15.14 -14.76
C GLU A 67 -15.34 -14.54 -16.09
N LYS A 68 -14.89 -13.32 -16.41
CA LYS A 68 -15.42 -12.53 -17.55
C LYS A 68 -14.53 -12.56 -18.79
N ALA A 69 -13.23 -12.78 -18.63
CA ALA A 69 -12.27 -12.75 -19.71
C ALA A 69 -12.27 -14.03 -20.54
N ASP A 70 -11.88 -13.90 -21.80
CA ASP A 70 -11.56 -15.05 -22.65
C ASP A 70 -10.18 -15.60 -22.26
N MET A 71 -10.18 -16.70 -21.52
CA MET A 71 -8.96 -17.34 -21.00
C MET A 71 -8.24 -18.22 -22.02
N ASP A 72 -8.73 -18.29 -23.27
CA ASP A 72 -7.97 -18.88 -24.38
C ASP A 72 -6.98 -17.86 -25.00
N LYS A 73 -7.11 -16.56 -24.63
CA LYS A 73 -6.21 -15.49 -25.06
C LYS A 73 -4.95 -15.43 -24.19
N PRO A 74 -3.74 -15.65 -24.76
CA PRO A 74 -2.49 -15.63 -24.00
C PRO A 74 -2.24 -14.30 -23.27
N GLU A 75 -2.68 -13.17 -23.83
CA GLU A 75 -2.55 -11.85 -23.20
C GLU A 75 -3.33 -11.73 -21.89
N ASN A 76 -4.51 -12.35 -21.80
CA ASN A 76 -5.34 -12.33 -20.59
C ASN A 76 -4.74 -13.22 -19.50
N ILE A 77 -4.24 -14.40 -19.88
CA ILE A 77 -3.53 -15.30 -18.97
C ILE A 77 -2.33 -14.57 -18.37
N LYS A 78 -1.48 -13.99 -19.22
CA LYS A 78 -0.28 -13.27 -18.79
C LYS A 78 -0.61 -12.10 -17.86
N ALA A 79 -1.63 -11.29 -18.19
CA ALA A 79 -2.03 -10.15 -17.36
C ALA A 79 -2.46 -10.58 -15.95
N LEU A 80 -3.15 -11.72 -15.82
CA LEU A 80 -3.58 -12.27 -14.54
C LEU A 80 -2.43 -12.94 -13.77
N GLU A 81 -1.49 -13.61 -14.44
CA GLU A 81 -0.26 -14.10 -13.81
C GLU A 81 0.58 -12.96 -13.23
N GLU A 82 0.76 -11.86 -13.99
CA GLU A 82 1.45 -10.66 -13.51
C GLU A 82 0.72 -9.98 -12.33
N LEU A 83 -0.61 -10.07 -12.26
CA LEU A 83 -1.39 -9.63 -11.09
C LEU A 83 -1.09 -10.51 -9.87
N ASP A 84 -1.12 -11.83 -10.02
CA ASP A 84 -0.87 -12.78 -8.93
C ASP A 84 0.55 -12.63 -8.37
N GLU A 85 1.55 -12.53 -9.24
CA GLU A 85 2.95 -12.32 -8.84
C GLU A 85 3.11 -11.05 -8.01
N ARG A 86 2.49 -9.96 -8.48
CA ARG A 86 2.54 -8.67 -7.79
C ARG A 86 1.83 -8.71 -6.44
N LEU A 87 0.67 -9.37 -6.36
CA LEU A 87 -0.09 -9.50 -5.12
C LEU A 87 0.67 -10.33 -4.09
N SER A 88 1.22 -11.47 -4.50
CA SER A 88 2.04 -12.31 -3.63
C SER A 88 3.29 -11.57 -3.15
N GLY A 89 4.01 -10.89 -4.06
CA GLY A 89 5.19 -10.11 -3.71
C GLY A 89 4.87 -8.97 -2.75
N ASN A 90 3.77 -8.24 -2.96
CA ASN A 90 3.34 -7.18 -2.06
C ASN A 90 3.05 -7.71 -0.65
N GLN A 91 2.35 -8.85 -0.52
CA GLN A 91 2.08 -9.47 0.78
C GLN A 91 3.35 -9.93 1.49
N GLU A 92 4.31 -10.51 0.75
CA GLU A 92 5.58 -10.97 1.32
C GLU A 92 6.38 -9.81 1.90
N HIS A 93 6.56 -8.73 1.13
CA HIS A 93 7.30 -7.56 1.60
C HIS A 93 6.56 -6.81 2.71
N LEU A 94 5.24 -6.64 2.60
CA LEU A 94 4.42 -6.06 3.66
C LEU A 94 4.56 -6.87 4.96
N GLY A 95 4.44 -8.20 4.89
CA GLY A 95 4.57 -9.08 6.05
C GLY A 95 5.91 -8.94 6.77
N ARG A 96 7.03 -8.80 6.02
CA ARG A 96 8.35 -8.52 6.60
C ARG A 96 8.40 -7.18 7.32
N MET A 97 7.85 -6.13 6.71
CA MET A 97 7.80 -4.80 7.32
C MET A 97 6.93 -4.81 8.58
N LEU A 98 5.77 -5.48 8.57
CA LEU A 98 4.89 -5.58 9.75
C LEU A 98 5.54 -6.39 10.88
N ALA A 99 6.28 -7.45 10.56
CA ALA A 99 7.08 -8.16 11.57
C ALA A 99 8.14 -7.24 12.20
N ALA A 100 8.81 -6.39 11.41
CA ALA A 100 9.77 -5.42 11.92
C ALA A 100 9.09 -4.30 12.74
N ARG A 101 7.88 -3.86 12.36
CA ARG A 101 7.05 -2.94 13.15
C ARG A 101 6.75 -3.52 14.53
N ASP A 102 6.40 -4.80 14.57
CA ASP A 102 6.07 -5.45 15.84
C ASP A 102 7.31 -5.65 16.71
N ALA A 103 8.48 -5.85 16.10
CA ALA A 103 9.77 -5.77 16.81
C ALA A 103 10.05 -4.36 17.36
N LEU A 104 9.77 -3.28 16.61
CA LEU A 104 9.86 -1.90 17.14
C LEU A 104 8.98 -1.68 18.37
N ARG A 105 7.77 -2.24 18.40
CA ARG A 105 6.87 -2.15 19.55
C ARG A 105 7.42 -2.89 20.78
N ALA A 106 8.07 -4.02 20.56
CA ALA A 106 8.61 -4.85 21.63
C ALA A 106 9.96 -4.35 22.16
N ASP A 107 10.87 -4.00 21.24
CA ASP A 107 12.30 -3.79 21.51
C ASP A 107 12.72 -2.32 21.35
N GLY A 108 11.81 -1.45 20.90
CA GLY A 108 12.04 -0.02 20.74
C GLY A 108 13.19 0.27 19.78
N ALA A 109 14.10 1.15 20.21
CA ALA A 109 15.21 1.62 19.37
C ALA A 109 16.16 0.49 18.90
N ALA A 110 16.21 -0.64 19.61
CA ALA A 110 17.06 -1.77 19.22
C ALA A 110 16.62 -2.44 17.91
N ALA A 111 15.37 -2.24 17.48
CA ALA A 111 14.81 -2.80 16.24
C ALA A 111 14.75 -1.80 15.08
N LEU A 112 15.33 -0.60 15.21
CA LEU A 112 15.30 0.44 14.17
C LEU A 112 15.90 -0.03 12.84
N GLU A 113 17.11 -0.58 12.86
CA GLU A 113 17.80 -1.05 11.64
C GLU A 113 17.01 -2.15 10.92
N GLN A 114 16.37 -3.04 11.69
CA GLN A 114 15.51 -4.09 11.14
C GLN A 114 14.31 -3.48 10.40
N PHE A 115 13.65 -2.49 11.00
CA PHE A 115 12.53 -1.81 10.36
C PHE A 115 12.98 -1.03 9.12
N GLU A 116 14.10 -0.32 9.19
CA GLU A 116 14.61 0.47 8.09
C GLU A 116 14.93 -0.37 6.86
N THR A 117 15.55 -1.52 7.09
CA THR A 117 15.82 -2.50 6.04
C THR A 117 14.52 -3.01 5.42
N ALA A 118 13.60 -3.52 6.24
CA ALA A 118 12.36 -4.12 5.74
C ALA A 118 11.42 -3.08 5.09
N GLY A 119 11.34 -1.88 5.67
CA GLY A 119 10.55 -0.76 5.17
C GLY A 119 11.13 -0.19 3.88
N GLY A 120 12.45 -0.06 3.79
CA GLY A 120 13.14 0.38 2.57
C GLY A 120 12.93 -0.60 1.42
N ASP A 121 13.11 -1.90 1.69
CA ASP A 121 12.83 -2.98 0.72
C ASP A 121 11.37 -2.96 0.26
N TYR A 122 10.43 -2.72 1.17
CA TYR A 122 9.02 -2.64 0.80
C TYR A 122 8.71 -1.40 -0.05
N ALA A 123 9.23 -0.23 0.33
CA ALA A 123 9.05 0.99 -0.46
C ALA A 123 9.63 0.84 -1.87
N ALA A 124 10.81 0.23 -2.00
CA ALA A 124 11.42 -0.09 -3.28
C ALA A 124 10.56 -1.07 -4.10
N PHE A 125 10.02 -2.11 -3.47
CA PHE A 125 9.10 -3.05 -4.11
C PHE A 125 7.87 -2.34 -4.68
N ILE A 126 7.23 -1.45 -3.90
CA ILE A 126 6.06 -0.68 -4.36
C ILE A 126 6.41 0.16 -5.61
N VAL A 127 7.54 0.86 -5.59
CA VAL A 127 7.98 1.69 -6.72
C VAL A 127 8.22 0.86 -7.98
N ALA A 128 8.89 -0.29 -7.83
CA ALA A 128 9.24 -1.14 -8.95
C ALA A 128 8.04 -1.93 -9.51
N ASN A 129 7.11 -2.34 -8.65
CA ASN A 129 6.14 -3.37 -8.99
C ASN A 129 4.68 -2.95 -8.87
N MET A 130 4.32 -1.88 -8.15
CA MET A 130 2.91 -1.51 -7.88
C MET A 130 2.44 -0.29 -8.68
N GLY A 131 3.08 -0.01 -9.81
CA GLY A 131 2.77 1.10 -10.70
C GLY A 131 1.50 0.90 -11.53
N HIS A 132 1.40 1.59 -12.67
CA HIS A 132 0.31 1.35 -13.61
C HIS A 132 0.52 0.02 -14.35
N HIS A 133 -0.49 -0.86 -14.32
CA HIS A 133 -0.48 -2.16 -15.01
C HIS A 133 -1.56 -2.18 -16.09
N PRO A 134 -1.20 -1.94 -17.36
CA PRO A 134 -2.18 -1.80 -18.43
C PRO A 134 -2.97 -3.10 -18.67
N GLY A 135 -2.36 -4.28 -18.53
CA GLY A 135 -3.02 -5.56 -18.82
C GLY A 135 -4.36 -5.74 -18.09
N THR A 136 -4.34 -5.77 -16.76
CA THR A 136 -5.58 -5.93 -15.97
C THR A 136 -6.44 -4.66 -15.94
N ALA A 137 -5.85 -3.47 -16.07
CA ALA A 137 -6.61 -2.22 -16.15
C ALA A 137 -7.44 -2.11 -17.44
N ASP A 138 -6.86 -2.51 -18.58
CA ASP A 138 -7.53 -2.52 -19.88
C ASP A 138 -8.62 -3.59 -19.90
N MET A 139 -8.32 -4.80 -19.41
CA MET A 139 -9.32 -5.85 -19.25
C MET A 139 -10.51 -5.39 -18.39
N ALA A 140 -10.25 -4.76 -17.23
CA ALA A 140 -11.31 -4.23 -16.38
C ALA A 140 -12.11 -3.12 -17.08
N GLY A 141 -11.43 -2.23 -17.82
CA GLY A 141 -12.08 -1.18 -18.61
C GLY A 141 -13.03 -1.71 -19.69
N GLU A 142 -12.69 -2.84 -20.30
CA GLU A 142 -13.51 -3.49 -21.33
C GLU A 142 -14.65 -4.36 -20.76
N LEU A 143 -14.38 -5.07 -19.65
CA LEU A 143 -15.26 -6.14 -19.16
C LEU A 143 -16.16 -5.72 -17.99
N PHE A 144 -15.80 -4.69 -17.22
CA PHE A 144 -16.55 -4.34 -16.01
C PHE A 144 -17.69 -3.37 -16.32
N SER A 145 -18.87 -3.72 -15.82
CA SER A 145 -20.03 -2.83 -15.71
C SER A 145 -19.88 -1.87 -14.52
N THR A 146 -20.74 -0.86 -14.42
CA THR A 146 -20.79 0.02 -13.24
C THR A 146 -21.01 -0.76 -11.93
N ALA A 147 -21.86 -1.79 -11.96
CA ALA A 147 -22.11 -2.63 -10.78
C ALA A 147 -20.87 -3.43 -10.36
N ASP A 148 -20.05 -3.86 -11.33
CA ASP A 148 -18.77 -4.53 -11.06
C ASP A 148 -17.80 -3.58 -10.32
N TRP A 149 -17.71 -2.32 -10.74
CA TRP A 149 -16.89 -1.30 -10.08
C TRP A 149 -17.37 -0.98 -8.65
N GLU A 150 -18.69 -0.90 -8.44
CA GLU A 150 -19.28 -0.70 -7.11
C GLU A 150 -19.05 -1.90 -6.19
N HIS A 151 -19.13 -3.11 -6.71
CA HIS A 151 -18.85 -4.34 -5.96
C HIS A 151 -17.38 -4.46 -5.55
N MET A 152 -16.47 -4.09 -6.45
CA MET A 152 -15.02 -4.20 -6.26
C MET A 152 -14.49 -3.19 -5.22
N THR A 153 -14.95 -1.94 -5.23
CA THR A 153 -14.29 -0.83 -4.52
C THR A 153 -14.30 -0.90 -2.99
N LEU A 154 -15.10 -1.77 -2.36
CA LEU A 154 -15.00 -2.12 -0.93
C LEU A 154 -14.93 -0.94 0.08
N ALA A 155 -15.27 0.28 -0.33
CA ALA A 155 -15.03 1.48 0.45
C ALA A 155 -16.16 1.69 1.46
N SER A 156 -15.98 1.20 2.69
CA SER A 156 -16.84 1.59 3.82
C SER A 156 -16.36 2.92 4.41
N ASP A 157 -17.29 3.76 4.86
CA ASP A 157 -16.95 5.06 5.47
C ASP A 157 -16.02 4.88 6.70
N SER A 158 -16.21 3.80 7.48
CA SER A 158 -15.35 3.49 8.62
C SER A 158 -13.91 3.14 8.23
N ALA A 159 -13.70 2.47 7.09
CA ALA A 159 -12.35 2.16 6.62
C ALA A 159 -11.63 3.43 6.15
N LEU A 160 -12.35 4.32 5.45
CA LEU A 160 -11.83 5.61 5.01
C LEU A 160 -11.45 6.52 6.18
N GLU A 161 -12.30 6.57 7.21
CA GLU A 161 -12.04 7.36 8.40
C GLU A 161 -10.83 6.82 9.18
N ARG A 162 -10.73 5.49 9.33
CA ARG A 162 -9.57 4.86 9.96
C ARG A 162 -8.28 5.15 9.20
N GLU A 163 -8.28 5.03 7.87
CA GLU A 163 -7.11 5.31 7.05
C GLU A 163 -6.68 6.78 7.15
N ALA A 164 -7.63 7.72 7.18
CA ALA A 164 -7.34 9.14 7.36
C ALA A 164 -6.75 9.45 8.75
N GLN A 165 -7.24 8.79 9.81
CA GLN A 165 -6.68 8.91 11.15
C GLN A 165 -5.25 8.38 11.23
N LEU A 166 -4.99 7.22 10.62
CA LEU A 166 -3.64 6.64 10.55
C LEU A 166 -2.69 7.51 9.74
N HIS A 167 -3.15 8.08 8.63
CA HIS A 167 -2.38 9.05 7.86
C HIS A 167 -1.97 10.25 8.73
N ALA A 168 -2.92 10.86 9.44
CA ALA A 168 -2.61 11.96 10.36
C ALA A 168 -1.62 11.56 11.46
N ALA A 169 -1.73 10.33 11.99
CA ALA A 169 -0.82 9.82 13.01
C ALA A 169 0.64 9.70 12.51
N VAL A 170 0.85 9.29 11.26
CA VAL A 170 2.18 9.25 10.64
C VAL A 170 2.85 10.63 10.69
N PHE A 171 2.16 11.66 10.20
CA PHE A 171 2.76 13.00 10.11
C PHE A 171 2.83 13.72 11.46
N ALA A 172 1.97 13.36 12.42
CA ALA A 172 2.09 13.85 13.79
C ALA A 172 3.27 13.23 14.55
N ALA A 173 3.71 12.04 14.15
CA ALA A 173 4.84 11.34 14.74
C ALA A 173 6.18 11.61 14.02
N ALA A 174 6.18 12.38 12.93
CA ALA A 174 7.37 12.63 12.13
C ALA A 174 8.50 13.30 12.96
N PRO A 175 9.73 12.75 12.94
CA PRO A 175 10.87 13.36 13.61
C PRO A 175 11.19 14.74 13.00
N GLU A 176 11.59 15.71 13.84
CA GLU A 176 11.97 17.05 13.36
C GLU A 176 13.13 17.04 12.35
N ALA A 177 14.00 16.03 12.45
CA ALA A 177 15.15 15.85 11.56
C ALA A 177 14.77 15.37 10.15
N LEU A 178 13.55 14.85 9.96
CA LEU A 178 13.09 14.31 8.69
C LEU A 178 12.45 15.42 7.84
N ASP A 179 13.08 15.75 6.71
CA ASP A 179 12.49 16.68 5.74
C ASP A 179 11.39 15.97 4.94
N LEU A 180 10.14 16.36 5.22
CA LEU A 180 8.94 15.91 4.52
C LEU A 180 8.35 17.01 3.61
N SER A 181 9.15 18.01 3.21
CA SER A 181 8.72 18.96 2.19
C SER A 181 8.50 18.23 0.87
N MET A 182 7.24 17.88 0.63
CA MET A 182 6.82 17.17 -0.58
C MET A 182 6.34 18.18 -1.61
N ASP A 183 7.24 18.55 -2.52
CA ASP A 183 6.92 19.23 -3.77
C ASP A 183 6.21 18.30 -4.78
#